data_AF-M4STN1-F1
#
_entry.id   AF-M4STN1-F1
#
_cell.length_a   1.000
_cell.length_b   1.000
_cell.length_c   1.000
_cell.angle_alpha   90.00
_cell.angle_beta   90.00
_cell.angle_gamma   90.00
#
_symmetry.space_group_name_H-M   'P 1'
#
loop_
_entity.id
_entity.type
_entity.pdbx_description
1 polymer ?
#
loop_
_entity_poly.entity_id
_entity_poly.type
_entity_poly.pdbx_seq_one_letter_code
_entity_poly.pdbx_strand_id
1 'polypeptide(L)'
;MTGNRGSGCAHPHAGTSLAHDMMCLCATDTAAAGIDKPCGFAAKCGSSTWQTCTKEEQQTTYSKISTACTKIKAPPVTAATLAAIRTSFLTALTGNDGDDMASTGAIILGQHNTNNCGGGSGKTCVDYSKYVTETSTLAEITWLTHLSAAAAELKEFEQQLGQAEATANKMSSLEKKAEQMYRTARAQGQLPNSLAPVSTQTVPPKSSSETRSCKSPAQTVQDCPSTDCDYNETTKECKAKKGTETTAAGAGEGDAETGPNCKKHSNQKNCRGEE
;
A
#
# COMPACT_ATOMS: atom_id res chain seq x y z
N MET A 1 39.28 -6.79 -28.43
CA MET A 1 38.64 -7.76 -29.35
C MET A 1 39.72 -8.61 -29.99
N THR A 2 39.39 -9.85 -30.38
CA THR A 2 40.28 -10.81 -31.03
C THR A 2 39.51 -11.58 -32.11
N GLY A 3 40.18 -11.99 -33.18
CA GLY A 3 39.53 -12.63 -34.33
C GLY A 3 38.73 -11.66 -35.21
N ASN A 4 38.11 -12.20 -36.26
CA ASN A 4 37.23 -11.43 -37.16
C ASN A 4 35.87 -11.13 -36.50
N ARG A 5 35.04 -10.26 -37.11
CA ARG A 5 33.73 -9.87 -36.54
C ARG A 5 32.83 -11.06 -36.18
N GLY A 6 32.79 -12.11 -37.01
CA GLY A 6 32.00 -13.30 -36.74
C GLY A 6 32.43 -13.99 -35.45
N SER A 7 33.73 -14.31 -35.32
CA SER A 7 34.29 -14.86 -34.09
C SER A 7 34.24 -13.89 -32.89
N GLY A 8 34.35 -12.58 -33.15
CA GLY A 8 34.34 -11.54 -32.13
C GLY A 8 32.95 -11.26 -31.58
N CYS A 9 31.91 -11.49 -32.37
CA CYS A 9 30.50 -11.25 -32.04
C CYS A 9 29.70 -12.55 -31.88
N ALA A 10 30.39 -13.67 -31.64
CA ALA A 10 29.83 -14.96 -31.26
C ALA A 10 30.49 -15.45 -29.95
N HIS A 11 30.03 -16.58 -29.42
CA HIS A 11 30.68 -17.27 -28.30
C HIS A 11 32.17 -17.57 -28.62
N PRO A 12 33.12 -17.37 -27.69
CA PRO A 12 32.96 -17.07 -26.27
C PRO A 12 33.02 -15.57 -25.92
N HIS A 13 32.83 -14.68 -26.90
CA HIS A 13 32.96 -13.22 -26.70
C HIS A 13 31.59 -12.52 -26.58
N ALA A 14 30.61 -12.91 -27.40
CA ALA A 14 29.21 -12.54 -27.24
C ALA A 14 28.70 -12.90 -25.82
N GLY A 15 27.87 -12.04 -25.23
CA GLY A 15 27.24 -12.28 -23.92
C GLY A 15 28.13 -12.05 -22.70
N THR A 16 29.45 -11.87 -22.89
CA THR A 16 30.39 -11.61 -21.78
C THR A 16 30.14 -10.26 -21.10
N SER A 17 29.72 -9.25 -21.88
CA SER A 17 29.32 -7.95 -21.34
C SER A 17 28.45 -7.18 -22.34
N LEU A 18 27.46 -6.45 -21.83
CA LEU A 18 26.61 -5.58 -22.63
C LEU A 18 27.42 -4.54 -23.42
N ALA A 19 28.58 -4.11 -22.91
CA ALA A 19 29.48 -3.18 -23.59
C ALA A 19 30.08 -3.76 -24.88
N HIS A 20 30.48 -5.04 -24.84
CA HIS A 20 31.00 -5.76 -26.00
C HIS A 20 29.89 -6.08 -27.00
N ASP A 21 28.73 -6.53 -26.52
CA ASP A 21 27.57 -6.82 -27.38
C ASP A 21 27.05 -5.54 -28.08
N MET A 22 27.04 -4.40 -27.38
CA MET A 22 26.72 -3.10 -27.98
C MET A 22 27.74 -2.63 -29.01
N MET A 23 29.02 -3.00 -28.90
CA MET A 23 29.99 -2.80 -29.99
C MET A 23 29.64 -3.68 -31.19
N CYS A 24 29.27 -4.95 -30.97
CA CYS A 24 28.87 -5.86 -32.05
C CYS A 24 27.57 -5.44 -32.77
N LEU A 25 26.65 -4.77 -32.07
CA LEU A 25 25.47 -4.13 -32.67
C LEU A 25 25.78 -2.79 -33.35
N CYS A 26 26.52 -1.90 -32.70
CA CYS A 26 26.59 -0.49 -33.09
C CYS A 26 27.87 -0.06 -33.79
N ALA A 27 28.97 -0.81 -33.68
CA ALA A 27 30.24 -0.44 -34.30
C ALA A 27 30.30 -0.85 -35.78
N THR A 28 30.84 0.01 -36.65
CA THR A 28 30.94 -0.24 -38.10
C THR A 28 32.37 -0.55 -38.54
N ASP A 29 32.50 -1.52 -39.44
CA ASP A 29 33.71 -1.96 -40.15
C ASP A 29 33.31 -2.44 -41.55
N THR A 30 34.20 -3.06 -42.33
CA THR A 30 33.87 -3.68 -43.63
C THR A 30 32.69 -4.66 -43.60
N ALA A 31 32.46 -5.43 -42.52
CA ALA A 31 31.29 -6.31 -42.46
C ALA A 31 29.96 -5.55 -42.33
N ALA A 32 30.02 -4.33 -41.78
CA ALA A 32 28.89 -3.39 -41.74
C ALA A 32 28.69 -2.60 -43.04
N ALA A 33 29.36 -2.95 -44.15
CA ALA A 33 29.19 -2.24 -45.43
C ALA A 33 27.71 -2.26 -45.87
N GLY A 34 27.18 -1.07 -46.18
CA GLY A 34 25.75 -0.82 -46.42
C GLY A 34 24.97 -0.35 -45.17
N ILE A 35 25.59 -0.32 -43.99
CA ILE A 35 24.95 0.05 -42.71
C ILE A 35 25.83 1.09 -41.99
N ASP A 36 25.77 2.35 -42.42
CA ASP A 36 26.62 3.42 -41.86
C ASP A 36 26.29 3.81 -40.41
N LYS A 37 25.06 3.53 -39.97
CA LYS A 37 24.49 3.97 -38.68
C LYS A 37 23.56 2.91 -38.07
N PRO A 38 24.05 1.69 -37.75
CA PRO A 38 23.21 0.57 -37.29
C PRO A 38 22.34 0.92 -36.08
N CYS A 39 22.85 1.72 -35.14
CA CYS A 39 22.14 2.18 -33.96
C CYS A 39 21.69 3.66 -34.06
N GLY A 40 21.51 4.19 -35.29
CA GLY A 40 21.11 5.58 -35.55
C GLY A 40 22.24 6.63 -35.52
N PHE A 41 23.45 6.23 -35.13
CA PHE A 41 24.65 7.08 -35.13
C PHE A 41 25.85 6.34 -35.73
N ALA A 42 26.87 7.09 -36.18
CA ALA A 42 28.08 6.53 -36.80
C ALA A 42 29.15 6.26 -35.74
N ALA A 43 29.60 5.00 -35.64
CA ALA A 43 30.63 4.57 -34.69
C ALA A 43 31.59 3.57 -35.37
N LYS A 44 32.49 4.07 -36.23
CA LYS A 44 33.49 3.24 -36.91
C LYS A 44 34.61 2.79 -35.96
N CYS A 45 34.98 1.50 -36.05
CA CYS A 45 36.03 0.84 -35.29
C CYS A 45 37.05 0.23 -36.27
N GLY A 46 38.33 0.61 -36.19
CA GLY A 46 39.36 0.15 -37.12
C GLY A 46 39.40 0.93 -38.42
N SER A 47 40.54 0.92 -39.09
CA SER A 47 40.73 1.60 -40.37
C SER A 47 39.92 0.96 -41.50
N SER A 48 39.78 -0.36 -41.49
CA SER A 48 39.02 -1.15 -42.49
C SER A 48 38.22 -2.29 -41.86
N THR A 49 38.88 -3.23 -41.17
CA THR A 49 38.28 -4.47 -40.66
C THR A 49 38.20 -4.50 -39.13
N TRP A 50 37.25 -5.27 -38.59
CA TRP A 50 37.12 -5.52 -37.15
C TRP A 50 38.44 -5.89 -36.45
N GLN A 51 39.26 -6.75 -37.08
CA GLN A 51 40.59 -7.15 -36.59
C GLN A 51 41.56 -5.98 -36.40
N THR A 52 41.40 -4.89 -37.17
CA THR A 52 42.29 -3.73 -37.12
C THR A 52 41.91 -2.70 -36.07
N CYS A 53 40.76 -2.85 -35.39
CA CYS A 53 40.32 -1.86 -34.40
C CYS A 53 41.19 -1.90 -33.14
N THR A 54 41.97 -0.85 -32.88
CA THR A 54 42.87 -0.79 -31.71
C THR A 54 42.10 -0.69 -30.39
N LYS A 55 42.79 -0.76 -29.25
CA LYS A 55 42.16 -0.62 -27.93
C LYS A 55 41.61 0.80 -27.72
N GLU A 56 42.33 1.79 -28.25
CA GLU A 56 42.02 3.22 -28.20
C GLU A 56 40.83 3.54 -29.13
N GLU A 57 40.76 2.90 -30.30
CA GLU A 57 39.60 2.95 -31.18
C GLU A 57 38.39 2.23 -30.57
N GLN A 58 38.56 1.06 -29.94
CA GLN A 58 37.50 0.37 -29.19
C GLN A 58 36.91 1.28 -28.09
N GLN A 59 37.76 1.93 -27.29
CA GLN A 59 37.34 2.89 -26.26
C GLN A 59 36.65 4.14 -26.85
N THR A 60 37.17 4.69 -27.94
CA THR A 60 36.60 5.86 -28.62
C THR A 60 35.24 5.54 -29.26
N THR A 61 35.10 4.33 -29.81
CA THR A 61 33.86 3.82 -30.41
C THR A 61 32.81 3.56 -29.33
N TYR A 62 33.19 2.87 -28.25
CA TYR A 62 32.29 2.63 -27.12
C TYR A 62 31.85 3.93 -26.43
N SER A 63 32.72 4.93 -26.32
CA SER A 63 32.37 6.26 -25.82
C SER A 63 31.31 6.95 -26.68
N LYS A 64 31.31 6.75 -28.01
CA LYS A 64 30.24 7.26 -28.90
C LYS A 64 28.93 6.51 -28.68
N ILE A 65 29.00 5.19 -28.47
CA ILE A 65 27.83 4.34 -28.20
C ILE A 65 27.18 4.73 -26.87
N SER A 66 27.93 4.80 -25.77
CA SER A 66 27.39 5.18 -24.46
C SER A 66 26.82 6.61 -24.46
N THR A 67 27.47 7.55 -25.15
CA THR A 67 26.97 8.93 -25.35
C THR A 67 25.73 9.01 -26.26
N ALA A 68 25.44 7.97 -27.06
CA ALA A 68 24.16 7.84 -27.74
C ALA A 68 23.09 7.24 -26.82
N CYS A 69 23.44 6.23 -26.01
CA CYS A 69 22.51 5.61 -25.06
C CYS A 69 21.97 6.61 -24.02
N THR A 70 22.74 7.59 -23.56
CA THR A 70 22.26 8.64 -22.63
C THR A 70 21.21 9.59 -23.22
N LYS A 71 20.98 9.55 -24.55
CA LYS A 71 19.90 10.30 -25.21
C LYS A 71 18.55 9.58 -25.13
N ILE A 72 18.56 8.29 -24.78
CA ILE A 72 17.36 7.51 -24.49
C ILE A 72 17.00 7.76 -23.02
N LYS A 73 15.73 8.08 -22.74
CA LYS A 73 15.26 8.23 -21.36
C LYS A 73 15.35 6.89 -20.65
N ALA A 74 16.31 6.74 -19.73
CA ALA A 74 16.43 5.56 -18.88
C ALA A 74 15.13 5.37 -18.05
N PRO A 75 14.57 4.15 -17.99
CA PRO A 75 13.48 3.85 -17.08
C PRO A 75 13.98 3.79 -15.62
N PRO A 76 13.09 3.93 -14.62
CA PRO A 76 13.47 3.78 -13.21
C PRO A 76 14.07 2.40 -12.93
N VAL A 77 15.15 2.34 -12.16
CA VAL A 77 15.78 1.06 -11.79
C VAL A 77 14.92 0.39 -10.70
N THR A 78 14.11 -0.58 -11.12
CA THR A 78 13.22 -1.39 -10.26
C THR A 78 13.26 -2.85 -10.71
N ALA A 79 12.86 -3.78 -9.85
CA ALA A 79 12.78 -5.20 -10.19
C ALA A 79 11.86 -5.45 -11.41
N ALA A 80 10.72 -4.76 -11.46
CA ALA A 80 9.78 -4.83 -12.58
C ALA A 80 10.40 -4.33 -13.90
N THR A 81 11.16 -3.23 -13.85
CA THR A 81 11.86 -2.69 -15.03
C THR A 81 12.96 -3.63 -15.52
N LEU A 82 13.79 -4.20 -14.64
CA LEU A 82 14.85 -5.12 -15.07
C LEU A 82 14.27 -6.42 -15.66
N ALA A 83 13.17 -6.94 -15.09
CA ALA A 83 12.42 -8.05 -15.67
C ALA A 83 11.85 -7.71 -17.05
N ALA A 84 11.29 -6.52 -17.24
CA ALA A 84 10.80 -6.06 -18.55
C ALA A 84 11.92 -5.94 -19.58
N ILE A 85 13.10 -5.41 -19.20
CA ILE A 85 14.28 -5.33 -20.07
C ILE A 85 14.76 -6.72 -20.50
N ARG A 86 14.83 -7.69 -19.55
CA ARG A 86 15.14 -9.10 -19.86
C ARG A 86 14.17 -9.69 -20.88
N THR A 87 12.87 -9.48 -20.70
CA THR A 87 11.86 -9.96 -21.65
C THR A 87 12.01 -9.28 -23.02
N SER A 88 12.18 -7.95 -23.06
CA SER A 88 12.39 -7.20 -24.31
C SER A 88 13.64 -7.67 -25.08
N PHE A 89 14.73 -7.98 -24.39
CA PHE A 89 15.92 -8.58 -25.02
C PHE A 89 15.61 -9.95 -25.62
N LEU A 90 15.00 -10.86 -24.87
CA LEU A 90 14.70 -12.21 -25.33
C LEU A 90 13.71 -12.21 -26.51
N THR A 91 12.74 -11.29 -26.54
CA THR A 91 11.80 -11.10 -27.66
C THR A 91 12.43 -10.41 -28.88
N ALA A 92 13.56 -9.72 -28.71
CA ALA A 92 14.30 -9.08 -29.81
C ALA A 92 15.31 -10.01 -30.50
N LEU A 93 15.51 -11.24 -29.98
CA LEU A 93 16.31 -12.26 -30.63
C LEU A 93 15.57 -12.85 -31.82
N THR A 94 16.21 -12.84 -33.00
CA THR A 94 15.75 -13.58 -34.18
C THR A 94 16.25 -15.02 -34.09
N GLY A 95 15.33 -15.96 -34.27
CA GLY A 95 15.61 -17.37 -34.52
C GLY A 95 15.36 -17.72 -35.99
N ASN A 96 15.97 -18.80 -36.46
CA ASN A 96 15.64 -19.40 -37.75
C ASN A 96 14.73 -20.62 -37.52
N ASP A 97 13.42 -20.43 -37.68
CA ASP A 97 12.41 -21.44 -37.36
C ASP A 97 12.53 -22.67 -38.27
N GLY A 98 12.69 -23.85 -37.66
CA GLY A 98 12.75 -25.14 -38.35
C GLY A 98 14.15 -25.57 -38.84
N ASP A 99 15.17 -24.72 -38.71
CA ASP A 99 16.57 -25.10 -38.96
C ASP A 99 17.15 -25.88 -37.75
N ASP A 100 18.01 -26.86 -38.02
CA ASP A 100 18.72 -27.61 -36.98
C ASP A 100 19.89 -26.77 -36.43
N MET A 101 19.89 -26.51 -35.11
CA MET A 101 20.92 -25.77 -34.36
C MET A 101 22.34 -26.40 -34.45
N ALA A 102 22.44 -27.67 -34.83
CA ALA A 102 23.72 -28.32 -35.13
C ALA A 102 24.30 -27.93 -36.51
N SER A 103 23.53 -27.29 -37.39
CA SER A 103 23.92 -26.97 -38.77
C SER A 103 23.65 -25.52 -39.20
N THR A 104 22.38 -25.12 -39.35
CA THR A 104 21.94 -23.83 -39.90
C THR A 104 21.17 -22.96 -38.91
N GLY A 105 20.67 -23.55 -37.83
CA GLY A 105 19.90 -22.86 -36.79
C GLY A 105 20.76 -21.87 -36.01
N ALA A 106 20.25 -20.66 -35.81
CA ALA A 106 20.94 -19.59 -35.12
C ALA A 106 19.98 -18.75 -34.26
N ILE A 107 20.53 -18.13 -33.20
CA ILE A 107 19.84 -17.19 -32.31
C ILE A 107 20.65 -15.89 -32.27
N ILE A 108 20.13 -14.82 -32.88
CA ILE A 108 20.89 -13.62 -33.20
C ILE A 108 20.15 -12.35 -32.73
N LEU A 109 20.90 -11.34 -32.27
CA LEU A 109 20.38 -9.98 -32.07
C LEU A 109 20.97 -9.04 -33.12
N GLY A 110 20.13 -8.31 -33.86
CA GLY A 110 20.57 -7.27 -34.81
C GLY A 110 20.58 -7.71 -36.27
N GLN A 111 21.21 -6.92 -37.15
CA GLN A 111 21.14 -7.14 -38.59
C GLN A 111 22.09 -8.24 -39.06
N HIS A 112 21.52 -9.28 -39.69
CA HIS A 112 22.24 -10.33 -40.40
C HIS A 112 21.56 -10.65 -41.75
N ASN A 113 22.19 -11.50 -42.55
CA ASN A 113 21.65 -12.00 -43.84
C ASN A 113 22.03 -13.45 -44.17
N THR A 114 22.82 -14.14 -43.33
CA THR A 114 23.23 -15.56 -43.52
C THR A 114 23.37 -16.31 -42.18
N ASN A 115 22.46 -16.07 -41.22
CA ASN A 115 22.47 -16.71 -39.89
C ASN A 115 23.81 -16.61 -39.13
N ASN A 116 24.58 -15.52 -39.31
CA ASN A 116 25.82 -15.26 -38.57
C ASN A 116 26.26 -13.78 -38.66
N CYS A 117 27.22 -13.38 -37.82
CA CYS A 117 27.68 -12.00 -37.67
C CYS A 117 29.06 -11.67 -38.27
N GLY A 118 29.51 -12.41 -39.29
CA GLY A 118 30.77 -12.13 -39.99
C GLY A 118 30.81 -12.66 -41.42
N GLY A 119 31.92 -12.47 -42.15
CA GLY A 119 32.09 -13.06 -43.49
C GLY A 119 31.05 -12.60 -44.53
N GLY A 120 30.75 -11.30 -44.58
CA GLY A 120 29.83 -10.69 -45.55
C GLY A 120 29.56 -9.24 -45.22
N SER A 121 29.03 -8.48 -46.19
CA SER A 121 28.48 -7.14 -45.99
C SER A 121 27.07 -7.20 -45.36
N GLY A 122 26.59 -6.07 -44.83
CA GLY A 122 25.28 -5.98 -44.21
C GLY A 122 25.13 -6.70 -42.85
N LYS A 123 26.20 -6.79 -42.06
CA LYS A 123 26.21 -7.52 -40.78
C LYS A 123 26.61 -6.64 -39.58
N THR A 124 25.66 -6.41 -38.68
CA THR A 124 25.84 -5.71 -37.40
C THR A 124 24.95 -6.36 -36.34
N CYS A 125 25.44 -7.48 -35.79
CA CYS A 125 24.69 -8.35 -34.89
C CYS A 125 25.56 -9.05 -33.84
N VAL A 126 24.90 -9.73 -32.90
CA VAL A 126 25.50 -10.62 -31.89
C VAL A 126 24.88 -12.01 -32.05
N ASP A 127 25.73 -13.04 -32.08
CA ASP A 127 25.37 -14.45 -32.23
C ASP A 127 25.42 -15.15 -30.85
N TYR A 128 24.24 -15.53 -30.35
CA TYR A 128 24.06 -16.24 -29.09
C TYR A 128 23.78 -17.74 -29.28
N SER A 129 23.88 -18.26 -30.51
CA SER A 129 23.43 -19.62 -30.86
C SER A 129 24.07 -20.71 -29.98
N LYS A 130 25.33 -20.52 -29.58
CA LYS A 130 26.07 -21.46 -28.70
C LYS A 130 25.72 -21.37 -27.21
N TYR A 131 24.83 -20.47 -26.80
CA TYR A 131 24.19 -20.53 -25.48
C TYR A 131 22.99 -21.48 -25.45
N VAL A 132 22.42 -21.88 -26.60
CA VAL A 132 21.28 -22.81 -26.67
C VAL A 132 21.79 -24.20 -27.05
N THR A 133 21.71 -25.14 -26.09
CA THR A 133 22.04 -26.56 -26.28
C THR A 133 21.11 -27.42 -25.42
N GLU A 134 21.21 -28.75 -25.54
CA GLU A 134 20.50 -29.70 -24.66
C GLU A 134 20.70 -29.44 -23.15
N THR A 135 21.82 -28.80 -22.77
CA THR A 135 22.19 -28.56 -21.35
C THR A 135 22.38 -27.08 -21.00
N SER A 136 22.17 -26.15 -21.94
CA SER A 136 22.42 -24.71 -21.72
C SER A 136 21.35 -23.83 -22.36
N THR A 137 21.12 -22.66 -21.77
CA THR A 137 20.11 -21.71 -22.18
C THR A 137 20.65 -20.28 -22.29
N LEU A 138 19.89 -19.42 -22.97
CA LEU A 138 20.13 -17.96 -23.00
C LEU A 138 20.20 -17.32 -21.61
N ALA A 139 19.71 -17.96 -20.55
CA ALA A 139 19.84 -17.45 -19.18
C ALA A 139 21.28 -17.47 -18.64
N GLU A 140 22.21 -18.18 -19.30
CA GLU A 140 23.63 -18.23 -18.93
C GLU A 140 24.49 -17.14 -19.61
N ILE A 141 23.87 -16.29 -20.45
CA ILE A 141 24.50 -15.06 -20.96
C ILE A 141 24.95 -14.22 -19.77
N THR A 142 26.25 -13.97 -19.63
CA THR A 142 26.85 -13.51 -18.36
C THR A 142 26.25 -12.20 -17.85
N TRP A 143 26.05 -11.21 -18.73
CA TRP A 143 25.40 -9.96 -18.32
C TRP A 143 23.90 -10.13 -18.02
N LEU A 144 23.23 -11.11 -18.62
CA LEU A 144 21.81 -11.41 -18.36
C LEU A 144 21.63 -12.13 -17.02
N THR A 145 22.59 -12.98 -16.63
CA THR A 145 22.68 -13.54 -15.27
C THR A 145 22.79 -12.42 -14.24
N HIS A 146 23.71 -11.47 -14.43
CA HIS A 146 23.86 -10.32 -13.54
C HIS A 146 22.61 -9.41 -13.50
N LEU A 147 21.96 -9.16 -14.65
CA LEU A 147 20.70 -8.42 -14.71
C LEU A 147 19.58 -9.13 -13.94
N SER A 148 19.53 -10.45 -14.01
CA SER A 148 18.53 -11.28 -13.33
C SER A 148 18.77 -11.34 -11.81
N ALA A 149 20.02 -11.38 -11.36
CA ALA A 149 20.39 -11.27 -9.95
C ALA A 149 20.01 -9.89 -9.37
N ALA A 150 20.39 -8.80 -10.04
CA ALA A 150 20.02 -7.45 -9.63
C ALA A 150 18.49 -7.23 -9.58
N ALA A 151 17.73 -7.88 -10.47
CA ALA A 151 16.26 -7.86 -10.43
C ALA A 151 15.68 -8.59 -9.20
N ALA A 152 16.35 -9.64 -8.71
CA ALA A 152 15.95 -10.34 -7.49
C ALA A 152 16.31 -9.55 -6.23
N GLU A 153 17.52 -8.98 -6.16
CA GLU A 153 17.97 -8.12 -5.06
C GLU A 153 17.08 -6.87 -4.90
N LEU A 154 16.76 -6.19 -6.01
CA LEU A 154 15.82 -5.06 -6.00
C LEU A 154 14.43 -5.48 -5.52
N LYS A 155 13.95 -6.67 -5.90
CA LYS A 155 12.63 -7.18 -5.47
C LYS A 155 12.57 -7.40 -3.96
N GLU A 156 13.65 -7.92 -3.37
CA GLU A 156 13.74 -8.05 -1.91
C GLU A 156 13.81 -6.68 -1.23
N PHE A 157 14.64 -5.77 -1.74
CA PHE A 157 14.74 -4.40 -1.21
C PHE A 157 13.39 -3.65 -1.27
N GLU A 158 12.68 -3.72 -2.39
CA GLU A 158 11.33 -3.15 -2.57
C GLU A 158 10.33 -3.72 -1.54
N GLN A 159 10.41 -5.02 -1.23
CA GLN A 159 9.58 -5.68 -0.22
C GLN A 159 9.95 -5.29 1.22
N GLN A 160 11.23 -5.13 1.53
CA GLN A 160 11.70 -4.68 2.85
C GLN A 160 11.32 -3.21 3.10
N LEU A 161 11.45 -2.34 2.08
CA LEU A 161 11.06 -0.93 2.16
C LEU A 161 9.57 -0.77 2.45
N GLY A 162 8.69 -1.49 1.74
CA GLY A 162 7.25 -1.45 2.00
C GLY A 162 6.85 -1.90 3.41
N GLN A 163 7.59 -2.85 4.01
CA GLN A 163 7.39 -3.27 5.40
C GLN A 163 7.85 -2.19 6.40
N ALA A 164 8.96 -1.50 6.12
CA ALA A 164 9.44 -0.39 6.93
C ALA A 164 8.46 0.80 6.90
N GLU A 165 7.95 1.16 5.72
CA GLU A 165 6.94 2.21 5.56
C GLU A 165 5.62 1.87 6.28
N ALA A 166 5.13 0.64 6.14
CA ALA A 166 3.94 0.17 6.87
C ALA A 166 4.13 0.25 8.40
N THR A 167 5.35 -0.06 8.87
CA THR A 167 5.71 0.02 10.29
C THR A 167 5.78 1.46 10.80
N ALA A 168 6.42 2.36 10.06
CA ALA A 168 6.49 3.79 10.39
C ALA A 168 5.09 4.45 10.42
N ASN A 169 4.23 4.13 9.45
CA ASN A 169 2.84 4.58 9.42
C ASN A 169 2.04 4.07 10.63
N LYS A 170 2.27 2.80 11.04
CA LYS A 170 1.67 2.23 12.27
C LYS A 170 2.16 2.95 13.54
N MET A 171 3.45 3.28 13.63
CA MET A 171 4.01 4.06 14.75
C MET A 171 3.37 5.45 14.84
N SER A 172 3.31 6.21 13.74
CA SER A 172 2.65 7.54 13.76
C SER A 172 1.15 7.46 14.05
N SER A 173 0.47 6.37 13.66
CA SER A 173 -0.93 6.12 14.06
C SER A 173 -1.08 5.89 15.56
N LEU A 174 -0.14 5.18 16.19
CA LEU A 174 -0.14 4.93 17.65
C LEU A 174 0.19 6.19 18.44
N GLU A 175 1.17 6.97 17.99
CA GLU A 175 1.54 8.28 18.55
C GLU A 175 0.33 9.24 18.57
N LYS A 176 -0.34 9.42 17.44
CA LYS A 176 -1.55 10.27 17.33
C LYS A 176 -2.69 9.79 18.24
N LYS A 177 -2.85 8.47 18.42
CA LYS A 177 -3.83 7.90 19.37
C LYS A 177 -3.44 8.16 20.82
N ALA A 178 -2.16 8.04 21.17
CA ALA A 178 -1.65 8.34 22.51
C ALA A 178 -1.82 9.84 22.85
N GLU A 179 -1.51 10.74 21.90
CA GLU A 179 -1.82 12.17 22.05
C GLU A 179 -3.31 12.42 22.28
N GLN A 180 -4.18 11.81 21.47
CA GLN A 180 -5.62 11.98 21.58
C GLN A 180 -6.12 11.51 22.96
N MET A 181 -5.68 10.34 23.41
CA MET A 181 -5.98 9.82 24.75
C MET A 181 -5.48 10.75 25.86
N TYR A 182 -4.26 11.27 25.76
CA TYR A 182 -3.71 12.23 26.73
C TYR A 182 -4.52 13.52 26.77
N ARG A 183 -4.88 14.09 25.61
CA ARG A 183 -5.72 15.30 25.50
C ARG A 183 -7.12 15.06 26.09
N THR A 184 -7.72 13.89 25.86
CA THR A 184 -9.02 13.52 26.43
C THR A 184 -8.95 13.36 27.95
N ALA A 185 -7.93 12.66 28.47
CA ALA A 185 -7.71 12.50 29.91
C ALA A 185 -7.43 13.84 30.62
N ARG A 186 -6.67 14.73 29.98
CA ARG A 186 -6.47 16.13 30.42
C ARG A 186 -7.80 16.87 30.53
N ALA A 187 -8.64 16.82 29.50
CA ALA A 187 -9.93 17.50 29.50
C ALA A 187 -10.87 16.95 30.60
N GLN A 188 -10.90 15.63 30.79
CA GLN A 188 -11.68 14.99 31.87
C GLN A 188 -11.16 15.37 33.26
N GLY A 189 -9.83 15.38 33.46
CA GLY A 189 -9.20 15.82 34.72
C GLY A 189 -9.26 17.34 34.97
N GLN A 190 -9.76 18.12 34.01
CA GLN A 190 -10.02 19.57 34.14
C GLN A 190 -11.52 19.89 34.22
N LEU A 191 -12.41 18.89 34.24
CA LEU A 191 -13.77 19.09 34.71
C LEU A 191 -13.71 19.56 36.19
N PRO A 192 -14.47 20.60 36.57
CA PRO A 192 -14.56 21.00 37.98
C PRO A 192 -14.97 19.81 38.84
N ASN A 193 -14.34 19.64 40.00
CA ASN A 193 -14.61 18.53 40.91
C ASN A 193 -15.95 18.73 41.66
N SER A 194 -17.04 18.80 40.90
CA SER A 194 -18.43 18.96 41.34
C SER A 194 -19.00 17.64 41.86
N LEU A 195 -18.27 16.98 42.76
CA LEU A 195 -18.82 15.99 43.68
C LEU A 195 -19.61 16.69 44.79
N ALA A 196 -20.60 17.50 44.39
CA ALA A 196 -21.82 17.61 45.18
C ALA A 196 -22.42 16.19 45.22
N PRO A 197 -22.81 15.68 46.39
CA PRO A 197 -23.26 14.30 46.50
C PRO A 197 -24.51 14.08 45.66
N VAL A 198 -24.45 13.15 44.71
CA VAL A 198 -25.65 12.59 44.08
C VAL A 198 -26.40 11.85 45.18
N SER A 199 -27.35 12.56 45.80
CA SER A 199 -28.28 11.95 46.72
C SER A 199 -29.08 10.91 45.95
N THR A 200 -28.88 9.64 46.27
CA THR A 200 -29.76 8.55 45.83
C THR A 200 -31.08 8.64 46.59
N GLN A 201 -31.85 9.69 46.30
CA GLN A 201 -33.29 9.62 46.47
C GLN A 201 -33.78 8.56 45.47
N THR A 202 -34.02 7.37 46.01
CA THR A 202 -34.92 6.38 45.43
C THR A 202 -36.14 7.13 44.92
N VAL A 203 -36.34 7.18 43.60
CA VAL A 203 -37.42 7.94 42.97
C VAL A 203 -38.74 7.50 43.61
N PRO A 204 -39.45 8.36 44.36
CA PRO A 204 -40.78 8.03 44.84
C PRO A 204 -41.66 7.75 43.62
N PRO A 205 -42.55 6.73 43.65
CA PRO A 205 -43.44 6.45 42.53
C PRO A 205 -44.17 7.74 42.15
N LYS A 206 -44.28 8.04 40.85
CA LYS A 206 -44.79 9.33 40.33
C LYS A 206 -46.11 9.71 40.98
N SER A 207 -46.04 10.55 42.00
CA SER A 207 -47.21 11.21 42.59
C SER A 207 -47.68 12.26 41.59
N SER A 208 -48.75 11.95 40.88
CA SER A 208 -49.34 12.82 39.87
C SER A 208 -50.08 13.98 40.53
N SER A 209 -49.35 15.07 40.78
CA SER A 209 -49.96 16.37 41.02
C SER A 209 -49.12 17.45 40.37
N GLU A 210 -49.48 17.80 39.13
CA GLU A 210 -49.13 19.10 38.60
C GLU A 210 -49.81 20.15 39.48
N THR A 211 -49.05 21.02 40.13
CA THR A 211 -49.58 22.27 40.67
C THR A 211 -49.91 23.20 39.50
N ARG A 212 -51.00 22.89 38.80
CA ARG A 212 -51.53 23.62 37.65
C ARG A 212 -51.61 25.10 37.99
N SER A 213 -50.81 25.90 37.30
CA SER A 213 -50.54 27.28 37.71
C SER A 213 -51.66 28.22 37.28
N CYS A 214 -52.74 28.26 38.08
CA CYS A 214 -53.76 29.32 38.01
C CYS A 214 -53.09 30.68 38.29
N LYS A 215 -52.55 31.34 37.25
CA LYS A 215 -51.92 32.66 37.39
C LYS A 215 -52.95 33.71 37.77
N SER A 216 -52.54 34.61 38.65
CA SER A 216 -53.30 35.80 39.06
C SER A 216 -52.35 36.99 39.17
N PRO A 217 -52.82 38.24 38.97
CA PRO A 217 -54.19 38.60 38.56
C PRO A 217 -54.48 38.23 37.10
N ALA A 218 -55.75 37.94 36.81
CA ALA A 218 -56.27 37.70 35.46
C ALA A 218 -57.23 38.85 35.11
N GLN A 219 -57.07 39.53 33.97
CA GLN A 219 -57.89 40.72 33.68
C GLN A 219 -59.27 40.36 33.11
N THR A 220 -59.36 39.21 32.44
CA THR A 220 -60.58 38.65 31.85
C THR A 220 -60.72 37.16 32.18
N VAL A 221 -61.93 36.61 31.98
CA VAL A 221 -62.21 35.17 32.15
C VAL A 221 -61.34 34.30 31.23
N GLN A 222 -60.95 34.82 30.06
CA GLN A 222 -60.15 34.09 29.06
C GLN A 222 -58.67 33.97 29.44
N ASP A 223 -58.18 34.79 30.38
CA ASP A 223 -56.80 34.72 30.88
C ASP A 223 -56.61 33.57 31.89
N CYS A 224 -57.67 32.83 32.25
CA CYS A 224 -57.60 31.68 33.15
C CYS A 224 -58.13 30.38 32.52
N PRO A 225 -57.36 29.26 32.54
CA PRO A 225 -57.81 27.98 32.01
C PRO A 225 -58.91 27.36 32.90
N SER A 226 -60.15 27.39 32.40
CA SER A 226 -61.36 27.08 33.18
C SER A 226 -61.58 25.60 33.53
N THR A 227 -60.79 24.68 32.98
CA THR A 227 -60.88 23.24 33.29
C THR A 227 -60.65 22.97 34.77
N ASP A 228 -59.62 23.60 35.35
CA ASP A 228 -59.08 23.24 36.67
C ASP A 228 -59.01 24.43 37.65
N CYS A 229 -59.28 25.64 37.15
CA CYS A 229 -59.31 26.88 37.93
C CYS A 229 -60.71 27.53 37.82
N ASP A 230 -61.18 28.18 38.89
CA ASP A 230 -62.36 29.04 38.91
C ASP A 230 -61.95 30.52 39.02
N TYR A 231 -62.53 31.37 38.18
CA TYR A 231 -62.29 32.81 38.14
C TYR A 231 -63.32 33.58 38.98
N ASN A 232 -62.86 34.57 39.74
CA ASN A 232 -63.73 35.44 40.53
C ASN A 232 -63.81 36.84 39.88
N GLU A 233 -64.97 37.19 39.32
CA GLU A 233 -65.15 38.46 38.60
C GLU A 233 -64.98 39.70 39.51
N THR A 234 -65.28 39.56 40.81
CA THR A 234 -65.22 40.64 41.81
C THR A 234 -63.78 40.90 42.26
N THR A 235 -62.94 39.88 42.40
CA THR A 235 -61.53 40.03 42.86
C THR A 235 -60.48 39.94 41.76
N LYS A 236 -60.86 39.48 40.55
CA LYS A 236 -59.96 39.25 39.40
C LYS A 236 -58.82 38.26 39.66
N GLU A 237 -59.08 37.34 40.59
CA GLU A 237 -58.23 36.20 40.91
C GLU A 237 -58.78 34.93 40.27
N CYS A 238 -57.90 33.96 40.03
CA CYS A 238 -58.29 32.61 39.60
C CYS A 238 -57.65 31.55 40.51
N LYS A 239 -58.45 30.59 41.01
CA LYS A 239 -58.07 29.66 42.09
C LYS A 239 -58.40 28.22 41.72
N ALA A 240 -57.56 27.27 42.13
CA ALA A 240 -57.70 25.86 41.74
C ALA A 240 -58.91 25.18 42.41
N LYS A 241 -59.57 24.29 41.67
CA LYS A 241 -60.70 23.46 42.15
C LYS A 241 -60.24 22.45 43.20
N LYS A 242 -61.01 22.29 44.29
CA LYS A 242 -60.66 21.41 45.41
C LYS A 242 -61.27 20.01 45.22
N GLY A 243 -60.42 19.00 45.05
CA GLY A 243 -60.83 17.59 44.95
C GLY A 243 -61.21 16.97 46.30
N THR A 244 -62.02 15.90 46.25
CA THR A 244 -62.52 15.13 47.39
C THR A 244 -61.73 13.83 47.61
N GLU A 245 -61.56 13.44 48.88
CA GLU A 245 -60.96 12.17 49.31
C GLU A 245 -62.03 11.11 49.61
N THR A 246 -61.74 9.82 49.34
CA THR A 246 -62.48 8.67 49.88
C THR A 246 -61.55 7.46 50.08
N THR A 247 -61.76 6.68 51.15
CA THR A 247 -60.90 5.56 51.59
C THR A 247 -61.66 4.22 51.58
N ALA A 248 -61.04 3.11 51.15
CA ALA A 248 -61.47 1.71 51.38
C ALA A 248 -60.31 0.70 51.13
N ALA A 249 -60.45 -0.58 51.50
CA ALA A 249 -59.36 -1.58 51.48
C ALA A 249 -59.83 -3.07 51.40
N GLY A 250 -58.92 -4.01 51.05
CA GLY A 250 -58.97 -5.44 51.47
C GLY A 250 -58.74 -6.55 50.41
N ALA A 251 -57.90 -7.56 50.74
CA ALA A 251 -57.63 -8.88 50.10
C ALA A 251 -57.12 -8.89 48.63
N GLY A 252 -56.28 -9.81 48.11
CA GLY A 252 -55.56 -11.03 48.59
C GLY A 252 -54.94 -11.77 47.37
N GLU A 253 -54.21 -12.90 47.36
CA GLU A 253 -53.33 -13.73 48.24
C GLU A 253 -52.78 -14.90 47.34
N GLY A 254 -51.72 -15.70 47.59
CA GLY A 254 -50.64 -15.78 48.60
C GLY A 254 -49.24 -15.46 48.02
N ASP A 255 -48.15 -16.28 48.08
CA ASP A 255 -47.90 -17.61 48.70
C ASP A 255 -46.44 -17.71 49.27
N ALA A 256 -46.04 -18.86 49.85
CA ALA A 256 -44.89 -19.20 50.74
C ALA A 256 -43.44 -18.87 50.29
N GLU A 257 -42.37 -18.88 51.12
CA GLU A 257 -42.13 -18.91 52.60
C GLU A 257 -40.69 -18.38 52.88
N THR A 258 -40.48 -17.29 53.63
CA THR A 258 -40.02 -17.16 55.04
C THR A 258 -38.62 -17.66 55.47
N GLY A 259 -37.83 -16.71 56.02
CA GLY A 259 -36.80 -16.91 57.05
C GLY A 259 -37.05 -15.95 58.24
N PRO A 260 -36.38 -16.11 59.40
CA PRO A 260 -36.83 -15.53 60.68
C PRO A 260 -36.81 -13.99 60.78
N ASN A 261 -37.77 -13.45 61.53
CA ASN A 261 -38.09 -12.01 61.60
C ASN A 261 -37.83 -11.42 63.00
N CYS A 262 -36.77 -10.62 63.12
CA CYS A 262 -36.25 -10.10 64.39
C CYS A 262 -37.08 -9.03 65.12
N LYS A 263 -38.31 -8.70 64.69
CA LYS A 263 -39.11 -7.58 65.22
C LYS A 263 -39.67 -7.74 66.66
N LYS A 264 -39.19 -8.71 67.45
CA LYS A 264 -39.61 -8.93 68.86
C LYS A 264 -38.48 -8.81 69.90
N HIS A 265 -37.24 -8.50 69.50
CA HIS A 265 -36.12 -8.33 70.44
C HIS A 265 -35.68 -6.87 70.55
N SER A 266 -35.69 -6.32 71.76
CA SER A 266 -35.36 -4.91 72.04
C SER A 266 -33.86 -4.59 71.93
N ASN A 267 -33.00 -5.59 71.67
CA ASN A 267 -31.55 -5.42 71.53
C ASN A 267 -30.96 -6.41 70.50
N GLN A 268 -30.01 -5.92 69.71
CA GLN A 268 -29.56 -6.58 68.48
C GLN A 268 -28.72 -7.86 68.69
N LYS A 269 -28.14 -8.05 69.89
CA LYS A 269 -27.30 -9.22 70.20
C LYS A 269 -28.07 -10.54 70.27
N ASN A 270 -29.38 -10.50 70.55
CA ASN A 270 -30.20 -11.71 70.71
C ASN A 270 -30.81 -12.20 69.38
N CYS A 271 -30.36 -11.68 68.24
CA CYS A 271 -30.92 -12.01 66.92
C CYS A 271 -29.87 -12.46 65.88
N ARG A 272 -28.65 -12.79 66.36
CA ARG A 272 -27.60 -13.50 65.61
C ARG A 272 -26.78 -14.36 66.58
N GLY A 273 -27.33 -15.51 66.90
CA GLY A 273 -26.70 -16.54 67.72
C GLY A 273 -27.50 -17.84 67.60
N GLU A 274 -26.78 -18.95 67.71
CA GLU A 274 -27.28 -20.34 67.67
C GLU A 274 -27.68 -20.83 66.26
N GLU A 275 -26.72 -21.59 65.70
CA GLU A 275 -26.76 -22.52 64.55
C GLU A 275 -26.99 -21.95 63.13
#